data_AF-X1CH66-F1
#
_entry.id   AF-X1CH66-F1
#
_cell.length_a   1.000
_cell.length_b   1.000
_cell.length_c   1.000
_cell.angle_alpha   90.00
_cell.angle_beta   90.00
_cell.angle_gamma   90.00
#
_symmetry.space_group_name_H-M   'P 1'
#
loop_
_entity.id
_entity.type
_entity.pdbx_description
1 polymer ?
#
loop_
_entity_poly.entity_id
_entity_poly.type
_entity_poly.pdbx_seq_one_letter_code
_entity_poly.pdbx_strand_id
1 'polypeptide(L)'
;DDILDLDKVEDLYDALSEYGIELVETEEEGNLLLRDKGVEREDKKPHPSKDKFNLEIELAKQLELDDPVKMYLKEIGQIRLLTARQEVELAKRMQKGDHNAKKRLVESNLRLVVSIAKRYVGRGMLFLDLIQEGNMGLIRAVEKFDYKKGYKFSTYATWWIRQAITRAIADQARTIRVPVHMVETINKLIRVSRHLLQELGREPTVKEISKRMEITEDKVREILKTAQEPVSLETPIGKEEDSHLGDFIEDKDSPAPPKIATYTLLKEQLDNVLETLTYREKRVLELRFGIAGGHPHTLEEVGKEFGVTR
;
A
#
# COMPACT_ATOMS: atom_id res chain seq x y z
N ASP A 1 -28.69 -21.80 -34.49
CA ASP A 1 -29.86 -21.83 -33.61
C ASP A 1 -29.95 -23.17 -32.93
N ASP A 2 -29.27 -23.25 -31.79
CA ASP A 2 -29.63 -24.04 -30.60
C ASP A 2 -28.58 -23.67 -29.55
N ILE A 3 -28.80 -22.48 -29.01
CA ILE A 3 -27.97 -21.80 -28.03
C ILE A 3 -28.41 -22.34 -26.66
N LEU A 4 -27.50 -23.04 -25.98
CA LEU A 4 -27.49 -23.25 -24.51
C LEU A 4 -28.87 -23.51 -23.89
N ASP A 5 -29.40 -24.72 -24.04
CA ASP A 5 -30.46 -25.25 -23.18
C ASP A 5 -29.99 -25.18 -21.72
N LEU A 6 -30.68 -24.40 -20.89
CA LEU A 6 -30.40 -24.26 -19.46
C LEU A 6 -30.45 -25.61 -18.73
N ASP A 7 -31.37 -26.48 -19.14
CA ASP A 7 -31.60 -27.79 -18.53
C ASP A 7 -30.39 -28.72 -18.70
N LYS A 8 -29.71 -28.64 -19.85
CA LYS A 8 -28.49 -29.44 -20.11
C LYS A 8 -27.28 -28.96 -19.33
N VAL A 9 -27.30 -27.71 -18.89
CA VAL A 9 -26.25 -27.13 -18.05
C VAL A 9 -26.43 -27.62 -16.62
N GLU A 10 -27.66 -27.65 -16.10
CA GLU A 10 -27.98 -28.22 -14.78
C GLU A 10 -27.63 -29.72 -14.69
N ASP A 11 -28.00 -30.51 -15.70
CA ASP A 11 -27.63 -31.94 -15.77
C ASP A 11 -26.11 -32.16 -15.71
N LEU A 12 -25.33 -31.24 -16.29
CA LEU A 12 -23.86 -31.29 -16.27
C LEU A 12 -23.31 -30.94 -14.89
N TYR A 13 -23.90 -29.95 -14.20
CA TYR A 13 -23.53 -29.58 -12.83
C TYR A 13 -23.76 -30.74 -11.86
N ASP A 14 -24.90 -31.41 -11.97
CA ASP A 14 -25.25 -32.56 -11.12
C ASP A 14 -24.29 -33.74 -11.35
N ALA A 15 -23.99 -34.05 -12.61
CA ALA A 15 -23.03 -35.11 -12.95
C ALA A 15 -21.62 -34.81 -12.43
N LEU A 16 -21.17 -33.55 -12.50
CA LEU A 16 -19.84 -33.16 -12.01
C LEU A 16 -19.75 -33.22 -10.47
N SER A 17 -20.84 -32.89 -9.77
CA SER A 17 -20.93 -33.04 -8.32
C SER A 17 -20.92 -34.51 -7.87
N GLU A 18 -21.54 -35.40 -8.64
CA GLU A 18 -21.61 -36.84 -8.32
C GLU A 18 -20.23 -37.52 -8.41
N TYR A 19 -19.35 -37.02 -9.27
CA TYR A 19 -17.96 -37.46 -9.38
C TYR A 19 -17.00 -36.79 -8.38
N GLY A 20 -17.51 -35.95 -7.47
CA GLY A 20 -16.71 -35.27 -6.45
C GLY A 20 -15.76 -34.20 -7.01
N ILE A 21 -16.08 -33.64 -8.18
CA ILE A 21 -15.29 -32.57 -8.81
C ILE A 21 -15.87 -31.24 -8.35
N GLU A 22 -15.16 -30.54 -7.48
CA GLU A 22 -15.54 -29.22 -7.00
C GLU A 22 -15.34 -28.18 -8.12
N LEU A 23 -16.44 -27.61 -8.62
CA LEU A 23 -16.41 -26.54 -9.62
C LEU A 23 -16.03 -25.23 -8.94
N VAL A 24 -14.74 -24.90 -9.02
CA VAL A 24 -14.24 -23.58 -8.62
C VAL A 24 -14.62 -22.59 -9.71
N GLU A 25 -15.58 -21.72 -9.43
CA GLU A 25 -15.80 -20.49 -10.21
C GLU A 25 -14.50 -19.66 -10.13
N THR A 26 -13.67 -19.79 -11.17
CA THR A 26 -12.54 -18.88 -11.30
C THR A 26 -13.13 -17.52 -11.67
N GLU A 27 -13.01 -16.54 -10.77
CA GLU A 27 -13.34 -15.13 -10.98
C GLU A 27 -12.45 -14.51 -12.08
N GLU A 28 -12.49 -15.03 -13.31
CA GLU A 28 -11.71 -14.53 -14.45
C GLU A 28 -12.19 -13.14 -14.92
N GLU A 29 -13.30 -12.60 -14.41
CA GLU A 29 -13.70 -11.21 -14.68
C GLU A 29 -12.93 -10.16 -13.86
N GLY A 30 -12.09 -10.59 -12.90
CA GLY A 30 -11.36 -9.67 -12.02
C GLY A 30 -10.10 -9.01 -12.59
N ASN A 31 -9.55 -9.44 -13.74
CA ASN A 31 -8.20 -9.01 -14.15
C ASN A 31 -7.92 -8.80 -15.65
N LEU A 32 -8.93 -8.53 -16.48
CA LEU A 32 -8.73 -8.23 -17.91
C LEU A 32 -8.04 -6.87 -18.23
N LEU A 33 -7.46 -6.15 -17.25
CA LEU A 33 -7.07 -4.74 -17.39
C LEU A 33 -5.57 -4.45 -17.56
N LEU A 34 -4.73 -5.46 -17.84
CA LEU A 34 -3.30 -5.22 -18.16
C LEU A 34 -2.87 -5.89 -19.48
N ARG A 35 -3.79 -6.00 -20.44
CA ARG A 35 -3.48 -6.37 -21.81
C ARG A 35 -3.11 -5.12 -22.60
N ASP A 36 -1.92 -4.59 -22.36
CA ASP A 36 -1.31 -3.62 -23.27
C ASP A 36 -0.75 -4.40 -24.48
N LYS A 37 -1.63 -4.59 -25.48
CA LYS A 37 -1.33 -4.62 -26.92
C LYS A 37 -2.61 -4.92 -27.71
N GLY A 38 -3.20 -3.84 -28.24
CA GLY A 38 -4.01 -3.76 -29.45
C GLY A 38 -5.12 -4.79 -29.67
N VAL A 39 -6.30 -4.56 -29.09
CA VAL A 39 -7.59 -4.86 -29.73
C VAL A 39 -8.60 -3.84 -29.21
N GLU A 40 -9.15 -3.01 -30.10
CA GLU A 40 -10.35 -2.23 -29.85
C GLU A 40 -11.49 -3.20 -29.47
N ARG A 41 -11.91 -3.20 -28.20
CA ARG A 41 -13.20 -3.74 -27.79
C ARG A 41 -14.01 -2.58 -27.22
N GLU A 42 -15.23 -2.43 -27.73
CA GLU A 42 -16.17 -1.40 -27.32
C GLU A 42 -16.48 -1.52 -25.82
N ASP A 43 -15.71 -0.80 -25.00
CA ASP A 43 -16.04 -0.58 -23.61
C ASP A 43 -17.39 0.14 -23.54
N LYS A 44 -18.43 -0.56 -23.06
CA LYS A 44 -19.67 0.07 -22.60
C LYS A 44 -19.30 1.08 -21.51
N LYS A 45 -19.18 2.35 -21.91
CA LYS A 45 -18.75 3.47 -21.07
C LYS A 45 -19.59 3.50 -19.79
N PRO A 46 -18.98 3.63 -18.61
CA PRO A 46 -19.74 3.77 -17.37
C PRO A 46 -20.48 5.10 -17.43
N HIS A 47 -21.79 5.03 -17.67
CA HIS A 47 -22.70 6.12 -17.39
C HIS A 47 -23.37 5.80 -16.05
N PRO A 48 -23.25 6.67 -15.04
CA PRO A 48 -23.96 6.47 -13.80
C PRO A 48 -25.44 6.76 -14.06
N SER A 49 -26.24 5.72 -14.27
CA SER A 49 -27.69 5.83 -14.15
C SER A 49 -28.06 6.01 -12.67
N LYS A 50 -29.22 6.61 -12.39
CA LYS A 50 -29.73 6.74 -11.01
C LYS A 50 -29.85 5.38 -10.32
N ASP A 51 -30.17 4.32 -11.08
CA ASP A 51 -30.38 2.98 -10.55
C ASP A 51 -29.09 2.31 -10.05
N LYS A 52 -27.94 2.57 -10.69
CA LYS A 52 -26.63 2.05 -10.22
C LYS A 52 -26.16 2.70 -8.92
N PHE A 53 -26.61 3.91 -8.61
CA PHE A 53 -26.22 4.62 -7.40
C PHE A 53 -27.01 4.19 -6.17
N ASN A 54 -28.27 3.79 -6.36
CA ASN A 54 -29.02 3.12 -5.30
C ASN A 54 -28.35 1.79 -4.92
N LEU A 55 -27.80 1.07 -5.90
CA LEU A 55 -26.99 -0.12 -5.67
C LEU A 55 -25.68 0.17 -4.91
N GLU A 56 -25.07 1.36 -5.13
CA GLU A 56 -23.89 1.81 -4.39
C GLU A 56 -24.21 2.13 -2.92
N ILE A 57 -25.41 2.63 -2.64
CA ILE A 57 -25.92 2.82 -1.26
C ILE A 57 -26.24 1.46 -0.61
N GLU A 58 -26.78 0.51 -1.37
CA GLU A 58 -27.04 -0.86 -0.90
C GLU A 58 -25.75 -1.63 -0.59
N LEU A 59 -24.73 -1.48 -1.42
CA LEU A 59 -23.41 -2.03 -1.15
C LEU A 59 -22.79 -1.42 0.12
N ALA A 60 -22.98 -0.12 0.34
CA ALA A 60 -22.55 0.53 1.59
C ALA A 60 -23.33 0.04 2.82
N LYS A 61 -24.56 -0.48 2.63
CA LYS A 61 -25.31 -1.21 3.68
C LYS A 61 -24.76 -2.62 3.90
N GLN A 62 -24.39 -3.33 2.83
CA GLN A 62 -23.81 -4.69 2.91
C GLN A 62 -22.38 -4.72 3.46
N LEU A 63 -21.61 -3.64 3.28
CA LEU A 63 -20.22 -3.52 3.72
C LEU A 63 -20.05 -2.96 5.14
N GLU A 64 -21.12 -2.83 5.93
CA GLU A 64 -21.11 -2.25 7.30
C GLU A 64 -20.29 -0.95 7.44
N LEU A 65 -20.22 -0.13 6.38
CA LEU A 65 -19.32 1.03 6.36
C LEU A 65 -19.71 2.07 7.43
N ASP A 66 -18.70 2.63 8.09
CA ASP A 66 -18.83 3.62 9.16
C ASP A 66 -19.70 4.84 8.75
N ASP A 67 -20.30 5.48 9.76
CA ASP A 67 -21.14 6.69 9.63
C ASP A 67 -20.55 7.78 8.69
N PRO A 68 -19.22 8.07 8.70
CA PRO A 68 -18.63 9.07 7.82
C PRO A 68 -18.74 8.74 6.32
N VAL A 69 -18.62 7.46 5.94
CA VAL A 69 -18.74 7.04 4.53
C VAL A 69 -20.18 7.23 4.07
N LYS A 70 -21.14 6.84 4.90
CA LYS A 70 -22.57 6.99 4.61
C LYS A 70 -22.98 8.45 4.48
N MET A 71 -22.49 9.31 5.37
CA MET A 71 -22.70 10.77 5.28
C MET A 71 -22.17 11.32 3.96
N TYR A 72 -20.92 10.99 3.60
CA TYR A 72 -20.31 11.45 2.35
C TYR A 72 -21.09 10.99 1.11
N LEU A 73 -21.49 9.71 1.03
CA LEU A 73 -22.27 9.19 -0.10
C LEU A 73 -23.64 9.87 -0.24
N LYS A 74 -24.28 10.19 0.89
CA LYS A 74 -25.55 10.92 0.90
C LYS A 74 -25.40 12.34 0.36
N GLU A 75 -24.35 13.06 0.76
CA GLU A 75 -24.08 14.42 0.29
C GLU A 75 -23.84 14.46 -1.23
N ILE A 76 -22.96 13.61 -1.76
CA ILE A 76 -22.68 13.59 -3.20
C ILE A 76 -23.88 13.09 -4.03
N GLY A 77 -24.78 12.32 -3.42
CA GLY A 77 -26.00 11.84 -4.04
C GLY A 77 -27.05 12.93 -4.31
N GLN A 78 -27.03 14.02 -3.53
CA GLN A 78 -27.95 15.15 -3.71
C GLN A 78 -27.58 16.02 -4.93
N ILE A 79 -26.33 15.94 -5.40
CA ILE A 79 -25.82 16.74 -6.50
C ILE A 79 -26.35 16.19 -7.84
N ARG A 80 -26.94 17.07 -8.65
CA ARG A 80 -27.46 16.71 -9.97
C ARG A 80 -26.32 16.43 -10.95
N LEU A 81 -26.49 15.36 -11.73
CA LEU A 81 -25.60 15.00 -12.83
C LEU A 81 -25.70 16.04 -13.95
N LEU A 82 -24.57 16.29 -14.61
CA LEU A 82 -24.48 17.21 -15.75
C LEU A 82 -24.77 16.47 -17.06
N THR A 83 -25.31 17.21 -18.02
CA THR A 83 -25.38 16.78 -19.42
C THR A 83 -24.12 17.18 -20.17
N ALA A 84 -23.80 16.49 -21.27
CA ALA A 84 -22.63 16.82 -22.09
C ALA A 84 -22.60 18.28 -22.57
N ARG A 85 -23.76 18.91 -22.81
CA ARG A 85 -23.85 20.33 -23.16
C ARG A 85 -23.46 21.23 -21.98
N GLN A 86 -23.90 20.89 -20.77
CA GLN A 86 -23.56 21.62 -19.54
C GLN A 86 -22.08 21.49 -19.18
N GLU A 87 -21.47 20.31 -19.42
CA GLU A 87 -20.02 20.12 -19.23
C GLU A 87 -19.22 21.11 -20.10
N VAL A 88 -19.60 21.25 -21.37
CA VAL A 88 -18.96 22.19 -22.30
C VAL A 88 -19.17 23.65 -21.87
N GLU A 89 -20.38 24.00 -21.41
CA GLU A 89 -20.67 25.35 -20.92
C GLU A 89 -19.82 25.71 -19.69
N LEU A 90 -19.74 24.79 -18.72
CA LEU A 90 -18.91 24.97 -17.53
C LEU A 90 -17.43 25.05 -17.90
N ALA A 91 -16.94 24.21 -18.81
CA ALA A 91 -15.56 24.26 -19.28
C ALA A 91 -15.21 25.59 -19.98
N LYS A 92 -16.14 26.15 -20.77
CA LYS A 92 -15.98 27.50 -21.37
C LYS A 92 -15.90 28.59 -20.31
N ARG A 93 -16.73 28.51 -19.26
CA ARG A 93 -16.70 29.48 -18.15
C ARG A 93 -15.42 29.35 -17.33
N MET A 94 -14.93 28.13 -17.11
CA MET A 94 -13.66 27.90 -16.42
C MET A 94 -12.46 28.51 -17.16
N GLN A 95 -12.43 28.47 -18.50
CA GLN A 95 -11.37 29.15 -19.27
C GLN A 95 -11.39 30.68 -19.09
N LYS A 96 -12.52 31.25 -18.68
CA LYS A 96 -12.64 32.68 -18.33
C LYS A 96 -12.29 32.98 -16.87
N GLY A 97 -11.80 31.98 -16.11
CA GLY A 97 -11.44 32.14 -14.69
C GLY A 97 -12.59 31.96 -13.69
N ASP A 98 -13.74 31.40 -14.10
CA ASP A 98 -14.88 31.18 -13.21
C ASP A 98 -14.62 30.00 -12.25
N HIS A 99 -14.25 30.32 -11.01
CA HIS A 99 -14.04 29.34 -9.94
C HIS A 99 -15.31 28.56 -9.56
N ASN A 100 -16.50 29.17 -9.68
CA ASN A 100 -17.76 28.49 -9.38
C ASN A 100 -18.06 27.42 -10.43
N ALA A 101 -17.72 27.68 -11.70
CA ALA A 101 -17.83 26.69 -12.76
C ALA A 101 -16.92 25.49 -12.51
N LYS A 102 -15.69 25.72 -12.05
CA LYS A 102 -14.74 24.65 -11.66
C LYS A 102 -15.31 23.80 -10.52
N LYS A 103 -15.75 24.45 -9.44
CA LYS A 103 -16.33 23.76 -8.26
C LYS A 103 -17.53 22.90 -8.67
N ARG A 104 -18.45 23.44 -9.45
CA ARG A 104 -19.63 22.72 -9.93
C ARG A 104 -19.28 21.54 -10.83
N LEU A 105 -18.27 21.65 -11.68
CA LEU A 105 -17.82 20.55 -12.53
C LEU A 105 -17.19 19.41 -11.71
N VAL A 106 -16.44 19.74 -10.65
CA VAL A 106 -15.89 18.73 -9.71
C VAL A 106 -17.03 18.04 -8.94
N GLU A 107 -17.89 18.83 -8.29
CA GLU A 107 -19.00 18.35 -7.45
C GLU A 107 -19.93 17.38 -8.19
N SER A 108 -20.31 17.72 -9.42
CA SER A 108 -21.18 16.87 -10.25
C SER A 108 -20.54 15.55 -10.69
N ASN A 109 -19.21 15.41 -10.56
CA ASN A 109 -18.46 14.22 -10.96
C ASN A 109 -17.87 13.44 -9.77
N LEU A 110 -18.15 13.80 -8.52
CA LEU A 110 -17.69 13.06 -7.34
C LEU A 110 -18.16 11.59 -7.34
N ARG A 111 -19.36 11.34 -7.88
CA ARG A 111 -19.91 9.97 -8.02
C ARG A 111 -19.07 9.09 -8.95
N LEU A 112 -18.45 9.68 -9.98
CA LEU A 112 -17.54 8.94 -10.87
C LEU A 112 -16.32 8.44 -10.09
N VAL A 113 -15.77 9.26 -9.18
CA VAL A 113 -14.62 8.88 -8.34
C VAL A 113 -14.96 7.67 -7.47
N VAL A 114 -16.10 7.69 -6.79
CA VAL A 114 -16.57 6.57 -5.95
C VAL A 114 -16.69 5.29 -6.77
N SER A 115 -17.31 5.34 -7.95
CA SER A 115 -17.47 4.17 -8.83
C SER A 115 -16.13 3.56 -9.29
N ILE A 116 -15.09 4.40 -9.43
CA ILE A 116 -13.74 3.96 -9.79
C ILE A 116 -13.01 3.41 -8.57
N ALA A 117 -13.07 4.11 -7.44
CA ALA A 117 -12.39 3.78 -6.19
C ALA A 117 -12.86 2.45 -5.59
N LYS A 118 -14.14 2.09 -5.77
CA LYS A 118 -14.71 0.82 -5.31
C LYS A 118 -13.90 -0.41 -5.77
N ARG A 119 -13.28 -0.37 -6.96
CA ARG A 119 -12.46 -1.48 -7.50
C ARG A 119 -11.10 -1.66 -6.80
N TYR A 120 -10.72 -0.71 -5.95
CA TYR A 120 -9.44 -0.68 -5.25
C TYR A 120 -9.57 -0.89 -3.73
N VAL A 121 -10.77 -1.15 -3.24
CA VAL A 121 -11.03 -1.50 -1.84
C VAL A 121 -10.30 -2.80 -1.49
N GLY A 122 -9.80 -2.91 -0.26
CA GLY A 122 -9.08 -4.10 0.22
C GLY A 122 -7.63 -4.19 -0.22
N ARG A 123 -7.04 -3.13 -0.78
CA ARG A 123 -5.62 -3.10 -1.23
C ARG A 123 -4.69 -2.38 -0.25
N GLY A 124 -5.00 -2.40 1.05
CA GLY A 124 -4.16 -1.81 2.11
C GLY A 124 -4.38 -0.31 2.38
N MET A 125 -5.43 0.30 1.83
CA MET A 125 -5.82 1.69 2.10
C MET A 125 -7.31 1.77 2.40
N LEU A 126 -7.71 2.68 3.31
CA LEU A 126 -9.12 2.90 3.65
C LEU A 126 -9.90 3.41 2.45
N PHE A 127 -11.19 3.10 2.39
CA PHE A 127 -12.02 3.49 1.26
C PHE A 127 -12.17 5.01 1.12
N LEU A 128 -12.27 5.74 2.23
CA LEU A 128 -12.29 7.21 2.21
C LEU A 128 -11.01 7.80 1.64
N ASP A 129 -9.86 7.25 2.01
CA ASP A 129 -8.56 7.72 1.53
C ASP A 129 -8.43 7.50 0.01
N LEU A 130 -8.87 6.33 -0.48
CA LEU A 130 -8.96 6.06 -1.93
C LEU A 130 -9.85 7.08 -2.65
N ILE A 131 -10.99 7.45 -2.06
CA ILE A 131 -11.89 8.47 -2.61
C ILE A 131 -11.19 9.83 -2.62
N GLN A 132 -10.50 10.23 -1.54
CA GLN A 132 -9.83 11.53 -1.49
C GLN A 132 -8.70 11.64 -2.50
N GLU A 133 -7.88 10.61 -2.65
CA GLU A 133 -6.83 10.56 -3.68
C GLU A 133 -7.43 10.58 -5.10
N GLY A 134 -8.55 9.89 -5.29
CA GLY A 134 -9.33 9.97 -6.52
C GLY A 134 -9.90 11.36 -6.79
N ASN A 135 -10.37 12.07 -5.77
CA ASN A 135 -10.87 13.46 -5.87
C ASN A 135 -9.74 14.41 -6.27
N MET A 136 -8.53 14.23 -5.74
CA MET A 136 -7.33 14.96 -6.15
C MET A 136 -7.01 14.72 -7.64
N GLY A 137 -7.14 13.48 -8.10
CA GLY A 137 -7.06 13.13 -9.52
C GLY A 137 -8.12 13.81 -10.37
N LEU A 138 -9.37 13.84 -9.91
CA LEU A 138 -10.49 14.51 -10.59
C LEU A 138 -10.25 16.01 -10.72
N ILE A 139 -9.78 16.69 -9.67
CA ILE A 139 -9.48 18.13 -9.72
C ILE A 139 -8.42 18.44 -10.78
N ARG A 140 -7.37 17.62 -10.87
CA ARG A 140 -6.35 17.74 -11.94
C ARG A 140 -6.94 17.50 -13.33
N ALA A 141 -7.87 16.55 -13.46
CA ALA A 141 -8.58 16.31 -14.71
C ALA A 141 -9.41 17.53 -15.13
N VAL A 142 -10.11 18.15 -14.19
CA VAL A 142 -10.92 19.36 -14.41
C VAL A 142 -10.04 20.51 -14.90
N GLU A 143 -8.86 20.72 -14.31
CA GLU A 143 -7.93 21.79 -14.70
C GLU A 143 -7.37 21.62 -16.11
N LYS A 144 -7.13 20.38 -16.55
CA LYS A 144 -6.52 20.07 -17.84
C LYS A 144 -7.53 19.66 -18.93
N PHE A 145 -8.83 19.74 -18.62
CA PHE A 145 -9.86 19.31 -19.55
C PHE A 145 -10.00 20.27 -20.74
N ASP A 146 -9.95 19.70 -21.95
CA ASP A 146 -10.15 20.43 -23.19
C ASP A 146 -11.44 19.99 -23.87
N TYR A 147 -12.46 20.87 -23.82
CA TYR A 147 -13.76 20.62 -24.43
C TYR A 147 -13.75 20.65 -25.96
N LYS A 148 -12.71 21.22 -26.60
CA LYS A 148 -12.61 21.30 -28.07
C LYS A 148 -12.38 19.94 -28.72
N LYS A 149 -11.84 18.98 -27.97
CA LYS A 149 -11.54 17.62 -28.44
C LYS A 149 -12.79 16.74 -28.63
N GLY A 150 -13.97 17.20 -28.18
CA GLY A 150 -15.24 16.51 -28.44
C GLY A 150 -15.47 15.21 -27.65
N TYR A 151 -14.56 14.82 -26.75
CA TYR A 151 -14.74 13.67 -25.87
C TYR A 151 -15.52 14.05 -24.60
N LYS A 152 -16.28 13.10 -24.05
CA LYS A 152 -16.99 13.27 -22.77
C LYS A 152 -15.98 13.47 -21.63
N PHE A 153 -16.34 14.32 -20.66
CA PHE A 153 -15.47 14.58 -19.52
C PHE A 153 -15.14 13.30 -18.72
N SER A 154 -16.12 12.43 -18.51
CA SER A 154 -15.94 11.17 -17.77
C SER A 154 -14.86 10.25 -18.35
N THR A 155 -14.75 10.17 -19.68
CA THR A 155 -13.71 9.39 -20.37
C THR A 155 -12.31 9.91 -20.04
N TYR A 156 -12.14 11.22 -20.03
CA TYR A 156 -10.86 11.86 -19.69
C TYR A 156 -10.55 11.76 -18.19
N ALA A 157 -11.54 12.04 -17.34
CA ALA A 157 -11.38 12.02 -15.89
C ALA A 157 -11.01 10.64 -15.35
N THR A 158 -11.53 9.57 -15.97
CA THR A 158 -11.24 8.19 -15.54
C THR A 158 -9.74 7.89 -15.49
N TRP A 159 -8.96 8.39 -16.45
CA TRP A 159 -7.50 8.20 -16.48
C TRP A 159 -6.81 8.87 -15.29
N TRP A 160 -7.15 10.12 -15.01
CA TRP A 160 -6.58 10.89 -13.90
C TRP A 160 -6.95 10.33 -12.55
N ILE A 161 -8.22 9.93 -12.37
CA ILE A 161 -8.70 9.32 -11.13
C ILE A 161 -7.97 7.99 -10.90
N ARG A 162 -7.92 7.13 -11.92
CA ARG A 162 -7.21 5.84 -11.84
C ARG A 162 -5.74 6.04 -11.48
N GLN A 163 -5.05 6.95 -12.17
CA GLN A 163 -3.64 7.23 -11.94
C GLN A 163 -3.36 7.74 -10.53
N ALA A 164 -4.21 8.64 -10.02
CA ALA A 164 -4.05 9.17 -8.66
C ALA A 164 -4.21 8.06 -7.62
N ILE A 165 -5.27 7.25 -7.74
CA ILE A 165 -5.53 6.13 -6.84
C ILE A 165 -4.39 5.10 -6.87
N THR A 166 -3.98 4.63 -8.06
CA THR A 166 -2.90 3.64 -8.16
C THR A 166 -1.56 4.17 -7.65
N ARG A 167 -1.28 5.46 -7.88
CA ARG A 167 -0.08 6.12 -7.36
C ARG A 167 -0.10 6.19 -5.83
N ALA A 168 -1.23 6.58 -5.24
CA ALA A 168 -1.38 6.71 -3.80
C ALA A 168 -1.27 5.35 -3.10
N ILE A 169 -1.90 4.30 -3.64
CA ILE A 169 -1.76 2.93 -3.13
C ILE A 169 -0.28 2.52 -3.14
N ALA A 170 0.44 2.76 -4.23
CA ALA A 170 1.86 2.42 -4.30
C ALA A 170 2.72 3.21 -3.30
N ASP A 171 2.31 4.43 -2.93
CA ASP A 171 3.09 5.28 -2.03
C ASP A 171 2.80 5.07 -0.54
N GLN A 172 1.55 4.74 -0.18
CA GLN A 172 1.03 4.82 1.19
C GLN A 172 0.43 3.52 1.72
N ALA A 173 0.05 2.55 0.86
CA ALA A 173 -0.68 1.36 1.33
C ALA A 173 0.16 0.36 2.13
N ARG A 174 1.48 0.55 2.24
CA ARG A 174 2.38 -0.32 3.00
C ARG A 174 2.93 0.42 4.22
N THR A 175 2.99 -0.29 5.35
CA THR A 175 3.58 0.20 6.60
C THR A 175 5.02 0.65 6.41
N ILE A 176 5.80 -0.14 5.66
CA ILE A 176 7.15 0.22 5.23
C ILE A 176 7.07 0.68 3.78
N ARG A 177 7.40 1.96 3.55
CA ARG A 177 7.29 2.57 2.22
C ARG A 177 8.23 1.89 1.21
N VAL A 178 7.65 1.43 0.10
CA VAL A 178 8.37 0.83 -1.02
C VAL A 178 8.33 1.78 -2.22
N PRO A 179 9.46 2.03 -2.92
CA PRO A 179 9.47 2.86 -4.13
C PRO A 179 8.54 2.32 -5.24
N VAL A 180 8.02 3.22 -6.08
CA VAL A 180 7.03 2.90 -7.14
C VAL A 180 7.49 1.82 -8.10
N HIS A 181 8.73 1.94 -8.59
CA HIS A 181 9.30 0.98 -9.54
C HIS A 181 9.41 -0.43 -8.93
N MET A 182 9.62 -0.53 -7.62
CA MET A 182 9.60 -1.81 -6.92
C MET A 182 8.17 -2.36 -6.82
N VAL A 183 7.16 -1.53 -6.52
CA VAL A 183 5.74 -1.95 -6.53
C VAL A 183 5.30 -2.43 -7.92
N GLU A 184 5.69 -1.73 -8.99
CA GLU A 184 5.44 -2.14 -10.37
C GLU A 184 6.07 -3.51 -10.68
N THR A 185 7.30 -3.72 -10.19
CA THR A 185 8.05 -4.96 -10.36
C THR A 185 7.40 -6.11 -9.59
N ILE A 186 6.95 -5.86 -8.35
CA ILE A 186 6.18 -6.82 -7.53
C ILE A 186 4.88 -7.21 -8.25
N ASN A 187 4.12 -6.24 -8.76
CA ASN A 187 2.90 -6.51 -9.51
C ASN A 187 3.15 -7.26 -10.83
N LYS A 188 4.29 -7.01 -11.50
CA LYS A 188 4.72 -7.79 -12.67
C LYS A 188 5.05 -9.23 -12.28
N LEU A 189 5.77 -9.43 -11.18
CA LEU A 189 6.10 -10.75 -10.64
C LEU A 189 4.85 -11.54 -10.29
N ILE A 190 3.89 -10.94 -9.56
CA ILE A 190 2.62 -11.59 -9.21
C ILE A 190 1.85 -12.01 -10.47
N ARG A 191 1.79 -11.16 -11.50
CA ARG A 191 1.14 -11.49 -12.78
C ARG A 191 1.81 -12.65 -13.49
N VAL A 192 3.14 -12.63 -13.60
CA VAL A 192 3.91 -13.70 -14.23
C VAL A 192 3.77 -15.00 -13.45
N SER A 193 3.81 -14.93 -12.12
CA SER A 193 3.64 -16.09 -11.24
C SER A 193 2.26 -16.74 -11.44
N ARG A 194 1.19 -15.95 -11.53
CA ARG A 194 -0.17 -16.47 -11.81
C ARG A 194 -0.27 -17.10 -13.19
N HIS A 195 0.33 -16.49 -14.21
CA HIS A 195 0.36 -17.07 -15.56
C HIS A 195 1.09 -18.41 -15.59
N LEU A 196 2.25 -18.50 -14.93
CA LEU A 196 3.00 -19.75 -14.83
C LEU A 196 2.26 -20.81 -14.02
N LEU A 197 1.52 -20.40 -12.98
CA LEU A 197 0.68 -21.31 -12.20
C LEU A 197 -0.42 -21.92 -13.08
N GLN A 198 -1.06 -21.13 -13.94
CA GLN A 198 -2.06 -21.61 -14.89
C GLN A 198 -1.46 -22.54 -15.96
N GLU A 199 -0.25 -22.24 -16.45
CA GLU A 199 0.44 -23.08 -17.44
C GLU A 199 0.97 -24.41 -16.87
N LEU A 200 1.49 -24.39 -15.63
CA LEU A 200 2.18 -25.52 -15.02
C LEU A 200 1.30 -26.36 -14.08
N GLY A 201 0.16 -25.81 -13.61
CA GLY A 201 -0.68 -26.45 -12.59
C GLY A 201 -0.03 -26.58 -11.21
N ARG A 202 1.11 -25.91 -10.98
CA ARG A 202 1.85 -25.90 -9.72
C ARG A 202 2.46 -24.52 -9.46
N GLU A 203 2.88 -24.27 -8.22
CA GLU A 203 3.63 -23.05 -7.91
C GLU A 203 4.94 -22.99 -8.71
N PRO A 204 5.23 -21.85 -9.37
CA PRO A 204 6.44 -21.71 -10.17
C PRO A 204 7.67 -21.54 -9.29
N THR A 205 8.78 -22.13 -9.73
CA THR A 205 10.06 -21.98 -9.04
C THR A 205 10.70 -20.61 -9.34
N VAL A 206 11.58 -20.14 -8.45
CA VAL A 206 12.31 -18.87 -8.62
C VAL A 206 13.06 -18.82 -9.96
N LYS A 207 13.56 -19.97 -10.45
CA LYS A 207 14.26 -20.10 -11.73
C LYS A 207 13.33 -19.93 -12.94
N GLU A 208 12.10 -20.43 -12.85
CA GLU A 208 11.10 -20.30 -13.90
C GLU A 208 10.61 -18.85 -14.00
N ILE A 209 10.38 -18.21 -12.84
CA ILE A 209 10.00 -16.79 -12.76
C ILE A 209 11.13 -15.91 -13.30
N SER A 210 12.38 -16.16 -12.92
CA SER A 210 13.54 -15.37 -13.37
C SER A 210 13.71 -15.43 -14.89
N LYS A 211 13.59 -16.64 -15.47
CA LYS A 211 13.65 -16.85 -16.93
C LYS A 211 12.55 -16.13 -17.68
N ARG A 212 11.32 -16.14 -17.14
CA ARG A 212 10.15 -15.47 -17.76
C ARG A 212 10.19 -13.95 -17.61
N MET A 213 10.78 -13.45 -16.54
CA MET A 213 10.93 -12.01 -16.27
C MET A 213 12.22 -11.39 -16.82
N GLU A 214 13.15 -12.19 -17.32
CA GLU A 214 14.47 -11.77 -17.82
C GLU A 214 15.31 -11.03 -16.76
N ILE A 215 15.23 -11.48 -15.51
CA ILE A 215 16.00 -10.94 -14.38
C ILE A 215 16.76 -12.05 -13.65
N THR A 216 17.74 -11.68 -12.82
CA THR A 216 18.53 -12.66 -12.06
C THR A 216 17.71 -13.31 -10.95
N GLU A 217 18.03 -14.56 -10.61
CA GLU A 217 17.37 -15.29 -9.50
C GLU A 217 17.51 -14.55 -8.16
N ASP A 218 18.66 -13.94 -7.90
CA ASP A 218 18.89 -13.15 -6.69
C ASP A 218 17.97 -11.94 -6.62
N LYS A 219 17.73 -11.27 -7.76
CA LYS A 219 16.81 -10.14 -7.80
C LYS A 219 15.37 -10.57 -7.56
N VAL A 220 14.95 -11.72 -8.08
CA VAL A 220 13.62 -12.30 -7.79
C VAL A 220 13.47 -12.56 -6.29
N ARG A 221 14.50 -13.14 -5.64
CA ARG A 221 14.49 -13.36 -4.18
C ARG A 221 14.40 -12.07 -3.38
N GLU A 222 15.11 -11.02 -3.79
CA GLU A 222 15.04 -9.71 -3.17
C GLU A 222 13.65 -9.09 -3.30
N ILE A 223 13.03 -9.21 -4.48
CA ILE A 223 11.66 -8.73 -4.73
C ILE A 223 10.66 -9.51 -3.87
N LEU A 224 10.78 -10.84 -3.77
CA LEU A 224 9.94 -11.66 -2.92
C LEU A 224 10.05 -11.27 -1.44
N LYS A 225 11.27 -11.00 -0.95
CA LYS A 225 11.49 -10.49 0.41
C LYS A 225 10.85 -9.12 0.62
N THR A 226 11.01 -8.21 -0.35
CA THR A 226 10.43 -6.86 -0.28
C THR A 226 8.91 -6.88 -0.36
N ALA A 227 8.32 -7.89 -0.99
CA ALA A 227 6.88 -8.06 -1.12
C ALA A 227 6.20 -8.59 0.15
N GLN A 228 6.96 -9.07 1.14
CA GLN A 228 6.40 -9.57 2.40
C GLN A 228 5.78 -8.44 3.23
N GLU A 229 4.59 -8.69 3.76
CA GLU A 229 3.90 -7.75 4.63
C GLU A 229 4.27 -8.00 6.09
N PRO A 230 4.48 -6.94 6.89
CA PRO A 230 4.78 -7.10 8.31
C PRO A 230 3.58 -7.70 9.04
N VAL A 231 3.86 -8.55 10.02
CA VAL A 231 2.85 -9.17 10.90
C VAL A 231 2.78 -8.37 12.19
N SER A 232 1.59 -8.29 12.80
CA SER A 232 1.39 -7.61 14.08
C SER A 232 2.00 -8.43 15.22
N LEU A 233 2.62 -7.75 16.19
CA LEU A 233 3.06 -8.38 17.44
C LEU A 233 1.88 -8.78 18.34
N GLU A 234 0.73 -8.11 18.15
CA GLU A 234 -0.53 -8.39 18.84
C GLU A 234 -1.31 -9.55 18.18
N THR A 235 -0.75 -10.22 17.17
CA THR A 235 -1.42 -11.39 16.60
C THR A 235 -1.43 -12.52 17.66
N PRO A 236 -2.61 -13.00 18.10
CA PRO A 236 -2.69 -14.05 19.09
C PRO A 236 -2.12 -15.35 18.52
N ILE A 237 -1.43 -16.12 19.36
CA ILE A 237 -0.79 -17.37 18.96
C ILE A 237 -1.27 -18.52 19.84
N GLY A 238 -1.78 -19.58 19.19
CA GLY A 238 -2.36 -20.73 19.88
C GLY A 238 -3.87 -20.66 20.04
N LYS A 239 -4.42 -21.54 20.90
CA LYS A 239 -5.86 -21.63 21.19
C LYS A 239 -6.28 -20.81 22.41
N GLU A 240 -5.31 -20.43 23.24
CA GLU A 240 -5.53 -19.62 24.44
C GLU A 240 -5.36 -18.16 24.03
N GLU A 241 -6.35 -17.32 24.30
CA GLU A 241 -6.39 -15.90 23.90
C GLU A 241 -5.36 -15.03 24.65
N ASP A 242 -4.63 -15.61 25.61
CA ASP A 242 -3.71 -14.86 26.48
C ASP A 242 -2.29 -14.70 25.89
N SER A 243 -1.94 -15.44 24.84
CA SER A 243 -0.59 -15.43 24.26
C SER A 243 -0.54 -14.67 22.93
N HIS A 244 0.34 -13.68 22.83
CA HIS A 244 0.56 -12.88 21.62
C HIS A 244 1.92 -13.20 21.00
N LEU A 245 2.08 -12.94 19.70
CA LEU A 245 3.35 -13.14 19.00
C LEU A 245 4.52 -12.37 19.66
N GLY A 246 4.24 -11.16 20.15
CA GLY A 246 5.22 -10.31 20.83
C GLY A 246 5.84 -10.95 22.07
N ASP A 247 5.11 -11.80 22.78
CA ASP A 247 5.57 -12.44 24.02
C ASP A 247 6.72 -13.43 23.77
N PHE A 248 6.90 -13.87 22.53
CA PHE A 248 7.93 -14.85 22.13
C PHE A 248 9.19 -14.20 21.54
N ILE A 249 9.24 -12.86 21.44
CA ILE A 249 10.39 -12.18 20.87
C ILE A 249 11.42 -11.88 21.98
N GLU A 250 12.57 -12.53 21.88
CA GLU A 250 13.71 -12.28 22.77
C GLU A 250 14.29 -10.88 22.52
N ASP A 251 14.39 -10.08 23.59
CA ASP A 251 15.14 -8.82 23.58
C ASP A 251 16.64 -9.11 23.75
N LYS A 252 17.40 -8.88 22.67
CA LYS A 252 18.86 -9.11 22.64
C LYS A 252 19.67 -7.92 23.15
N ASP A 253 19.05 -6.74 23.24
CA ASP A 253 19.73 -5.53 23.70
C ASP A 253 19.72 -5.43 25.23
N SER A 254 18.78 -6.11 25.90
CA SER A 254 18.75 -6.22 27.35
C SER A 254 19.88 -7.12 27.87
N PRO A 255 20.87 -6.57 28.60
CA PRO A 255 21.95 -7.37 29.14
C PRO A 255 21.41 -8.27 30.26
N ALA A 256 21.77 -9.55 30.21
CA ALA A 256 21.43 -10.49 31.27
C ALA A 256 21.92 -9.98 32.65
N PRO A 257 21.17 -10.18 33.75
CA PRO A 257 21.56 -9.71 35.09
C PRO A 257 22.99 -10.08 35.51
N PRO A 258 23.52 -11.29 35.20
CA PRO A 258 24.92 -11.61 35.50
C PRO A 258 25.91 -10.70 34.78
N LYS A 259 25.65 -10.31 33.52
CA LYS A 259 26.50 -9.38 32.78
C LYS A 259 26.50 -8.00 33.46
N ILE A 260 25.33 -7.50 33.85
CA ILE A 260 25.21 -6.21 34.56
C ILE A 260 26.00 -6.26 35.88
N ALA A 261 25.84 -7.33 36.66
CA ALA A 261 26.57 -7.53 37.90
C ALA A 261 28.10 -7.57 37.66
N THR A 262 28.56 -8.28 36.62
CA THR A 262 29.98 -8.31 36.28
C THR A 262 30.52 -6.94 35.88
N TYR A 263 29.78 -6.14 35.11
CA TYR A 263 30.18 -4.79 34.76
C TYR A 263 30.24 -3.86 35.99
N THR A 264 29.28 -4.01 36.90
CA THR A 264 29.23 -3.23 38.14
C THR A 264 30.41 -3.57 39.05
N LEU A 265 30.66 -4.87 39.26
CA LEU A 265 31.80 -5.35 40.04
C LEU A 265 33.14 -4.95 39.41
N LEU A 266 33.25 -5.04 38.07
CA LEU A 266 34.44 -4.61 37.35
C LEU A 266 34.69 -3.12 37.58
N LYS A 267 33.64 -2.29 37.54
CA LYS A 267 33.74 -0.85 37.79
C LYS A 267 34.21 -0.55 39.22
N GLU A 268 33.63 -1.21 40.22
CA GLU A 268 34.05 -1.07 41.63
C GLU A 268 35.51 -1.50 41.82
N GLN A 269 35.93 -2.62 41.21
CA GLN A 269 37.33 -3.05 41.26
C GLN A 269 38.26 -2.04 40.59
N LEU A 270 37.84 -1.45 39.47
CA LEU A 270 38.61 -0.44 38.75
C LEU A 270 38.75 0.83 39.58
N ASP A 271 37.68 1.26 40.27
CA ASP A 271 37.71 2.39 41.19
C ASP A 271 38.65 2.14 42.38
N ASN A 272 38.61 0.94 42.98
CA ASN A 272 39.53 0.54 44.04
C ASN A 272 41.01 0.56 43.58
N VAL A 273 41.29 0.09 42.36
CA VAL A 273 42.65 0.15 41.79
C VAL A 273 43.07 1.59 41.53
N LEU A 274 42.18 2.42 40.98
CA LEU A 274 42.44 3.84 40.74
C LEU A 274 42.73 4.61 42.04
N GLU A 275 42.13 4.23 43.17
CA GLU A 275 42.42 4.83 44.48
C GLU A 275 43.82 4.52 45.03
N THR A 276 44.46 3.45 44.59
CA THR A 276 45.86 3.15 44.98
C THR A 276 46.88 4.03 44.28
N LEU A 277 46.49 4.66 43.17
CA LEU A 277 47.35 5.54 42.39
C LEU A 277 47.43 6.95 42.96
N THR A 278 48.49 7.68 42.63
CA THR A 278 48.56 9.10 42.99
C THR A 278 47.47 9.90 42.26
N TYR A 279 47.07 11.04 42.84
CA TYR A 279 46.03 11.90 42.25
C TYR A 279 46.33 12.28 40.78
N ARG A 280 47.59 12.53 40.42
CA ARG A 280 47.99 12.80 39.03
C ARG A 280 47.79 11.59 38.13
N GLU A 281 48.23 10.41 38.54
CA GLU A 281 48.12 9.18 37.75
C GLU A 281 46.65 8.77 37.54
N LYS A 282 45.84 8.79 38.61
CA LYS A 282 44.39 8.54 38.54
C LYS A 282 43.72 9.48 37.56
N ARG A 283 43.99 10.78 37.66
CA ARG A 283 43.32 11.80 36.85
C ARG A 283 43.73 11.76 35.38
N VAL A 284 45.00 11.44 35.08
CA VAL A 284 45.46 11.17 33.71
C VAL A 284 44.70 10.00 33.09
N LEU A 285 44.52 8.90 33.82
CA LEU A 285 43.78 7.72 33.34
C LEU A 285 42.29 8.01 33.14
N GLU A 286 41.66 8.72 34.08
CA GLU A 286 40.25 9.13 33.98
C GLU A 286 39.97 9.96 32.72
N LEU A 287 40.83 10.95 32.44
CA LEU A 287 40.70 11.83 31.28
C LEU A 287 41.05 11.10 29.98
N ARG A 288 42.12 10.31 29.99
CA ARG A 288 42.58 9.57 28.80
C ARG A 288 41.56 8.55 28.31
N PHE A 289 41.00 7.76 29.23
CA PHE A 289 40.07 6.68 28.89
C PHE A 289 38.60 7.07 29.07
N GLY A 290 38.32 8.30 29.52
CA GLY A 290 36.96 8.79 29.70
C GLY A 290 36.20 8.04 30.80
N ILE A 291 36.88 7.48 31.80
CA ILE A 291 36.28 6.63 32.84
C ILE A 291 35.23 7.40 33.66
N ALA A 292 35.48 8.68 33.94
CA ALA A 292 34.58 9.55 34.70
C ALA A 292 33.58 10.33 33.84
N GLY A 293 33.93 10.66 32.58
CA GLY A 293 33.18 11.59 31.72
C GLY A 293 32.66 11.01 30.40
N GLY A 294 32.90 9.73 30.13
CA GLY A 294 32.48 9.02 28.91
C GLY A 294 33.23 9.41 27.63
N HIS A 295 34.09 10.43 27.68
CA HIS A 295 34.82 10.95 26.52
C HIS A 295 36.33 10.79 26.74
N PRO A 296 37.04 10.04 25.87
CA PRO A 296 38.48 9.91 25.97
C PRO A 296 39.20 11.14 25.41
N HIS A 297 40.16 11.68 26.16
CA HIS A 297 40.99 12.81 25.75
C HIS A 297 42.29 12.38 25.03
N THR A 298 42.77 13.24 24.12
CA THR A 298 44.06 13.03 23.46
C THR A 298 45.24 13.26 24.42
N LEU A 299 46.43 12.67 24.16
CA LEU A 299 47.60 12.85 25.03
C LEU A 299 48.01 14.33 25.13
N GLU A 300 47.81 15.09 24.05
CA GLU A 300 48.09 16.53 24.05
C GLU A 300 47.09 17.32 24.89
N GLU A 301 45.80 16.95 24.89
CA GLU A 301 44.79 17.57 25.75
C GLU A 301 45.07 17.29 27.23
N VAL A 302 45.37 16.04 27.57
CA VAL A 302 45.74 15.67 28.95
C VAL A 302 47.04 16.35 29.36
N GLY A 303 48.06 16.39 28.47
CA GLY A 303 49.33 17.08 28.71
C GLY A 303 49.16 18.58 28.96
N LYS A 304 48.26 19.25 28.21
CA LYS A 304 47.90 20.66 28.42
C LYS A 304 47.27 20.90 29.80
N GLU A 305 46.40 20.02 30.27
CA GLU A 305 45.74 20.15 31.58
C GLU A 305 46.74 20.02 32.75
N PHE A 306 47.78 19.19 32.59
CA PHE A 306 48.81 18.97 33.61
C PHE A 306 50.11 19.78 33.42
N GLY A 307 50.19 20.62 32.39
CA GLY A 307 51.37 21.46 32.11
C GLY A 307 52.63 20.64 31.75
N VAL A 308 52.47 19.49 31.10
CA VAL A 308 53.56 18.59 30.68
C VAL A 308 53.50 18.33 29.18
N THR A 309 54.67 18.08 28.59
CA THR A 309 54.76 17.61 27.19
C THR A 309 54.25 16.18 27.07
N ARG A 310 53.84 15.80 25.85
CA ARG A 310 53.22 14.53 25.49
C ARG A 310 53.91 13.28 26.05
#